data_AF-A0A2V6M421-F1
#
_entry.id   AF-A0A2V6M421-F1
#
_cell.length_a   1.000
_cell.length_b   1.000
_cell.length_c   1.000
_cell.angle_alpha   90.00
_cell.angle_beta   90.00
_cell.angle_gamma   90.00
#
_symmetry.space_group_name_H-M   'P 1'
#
loop_
_entity.id
_entity.type
_entity.pdbx_description
1 polymer ?
#
loop_
_entity_poly.entity_id
_entity_poly.type
_entity_poly.pdbx_seq_one_letter_code
_entity_poly.pdbx_strand_id
1 'polypeptide(L)'
;MSEQILETVERPPTTMTSRLDGELMEVSMGPQHPSTHGVFRMNVALEGEIVRKLKPVFGYLHRNHEKIGENTSYLGSMPYTDRLDYFCSMTNNWAYALSVEKLAGIEVPERAEYLRIILAELTRLQNHASLLGFLLNDMGAWGTPLMYAFREREKILDLFESLSGSRMMCDYMRFGGCRVDAGPDWLERVKKIVDVFPRFLDE
;
A
#
# COMPACT_ATOMS: atom_id res chain seq x y z
N MET A 1 -17.76 -30.13 8.46
CA MET A 1 -16.32 -30.26 8.76
C MET A 1 -15.64 -28.88 8.76
N SER A 2 -16.24 -27.90 9.46
CA SER A 2 -15.80 -26.50 9.44
C SER A 2 -16.09 -25.74 10.74
N GLU A 3 -16.86 -26.31 11.68
CA GLU A 3 -17.12 -25.68 12.99
C GLU A 3 -16.10 -26.08 14.08
N GLN A 4 -15.46 -27.26 13.97
CA GLN A 4 -14.52 -27.75 14.99
C GLN A 4 -13.13 -27.06 14.99
N ILE A 5 -12.79 -26.29 13.95
CA ILE A 5 -11.50 -25.57 13.87
C ILE A 5 -11.57 -24.23 14.63
N LEU A 6 -12.76 -23.70 14.88
CA LEU A 6 -12.94 -22.42 15.57
C LEU A 6 -13.01 -22.53 17.11
N GLU A 7 -13.27 -23.73 17.65
CA GLU A 7 -13.33 -23.96 19.11
C GLU A 7 -11.96 -24.17 19.78
N THR A 8 -10.90 -24.41 19.01
CA THR A 8 -9.55 -24.67 19.55
C THR A 8 -8.70 -23.41 19.77
N VAL A 9 -9.23 -22.23 19.47
CA VAL A 9 -8.60 -20.97 19.86
C VAL A 9 -9.04 -20.66 21.29
N GLU A 10 -8.44 -21.36 22.26
CA GLU A 10 -8.57 -21.04 23.68
C GLU A 10 -8.36 -19.53 23.89
N ARG A 11 -9.41 -18.85 24.34
CA ARG A 11 -9.28 -17.49 24.85
C ARG A 11 -8.30 -17.56 26.03
N PRO A 12 -7.17 -16.82 26.02
CA PRO A 12 -6.21 -16.92 27.10
C PRO A 12 -6.85 -16.43 28.40
N PRO A 13 -6.45 -16.99 29.54
CA PRO A 13 -6.93 -16.56 30.84
C PRO A 13 -6.68 -15.05 30.99
N THR A 14 -7.68 -14.34 31.48
CA THR A 14 -7.67 -12.88 31.69
C THR A 14 -6.62 -12.43 32.72
N THR A 15 -5.99 -13.39 33.41
CA THR A 15 -4.86 -13.17 34.32
C THR A 15 -3.96 -14.41 34.28
N MET A 16 -2.76 -14.29 33.72
CA MET A 16 -1.76 -15.35 33.73
C MET A 16 -1.16 -15.43 35.14
N THR A 17 -1.33 -16.56 35.81
CA THR A 17 -0.79 -16.82 37.16
C THR A 17 0.72 -16.97 37.08
N SER A 18 1.45 -16.24 37.92
CA SER A 18 2.91 -16.24 37.98
C SER A 18 3.46 -17.60 38.42
N ARG A 19 3.93 -18.41 37.46
CA ARG A 19 4.89 -19.48 37.74
C ARG A 19 6.29 -18.92 37.50
N LEU A 20 7.16 -19.10 38.50
CA LEU A 20 8.54 -18.63 38.58
C LEU A 20 9.47 -19.45 37.68
N ASP A 21 9.16 -19.57 36.39
CA ASP A 21 10.04 -20.10 35.34
C ASP A 21 10.06 -19.05 34.22
N GLY A 22 11.00 -18.09 34.30
CA GLY A 22 11.13 -16.97 33.37
C GLY A 22 9.93 -16.01 33.41
N GLU A 23 10.05 -14.87 34.10
CA GLU A 23 8.97 -13.87 34.12
C GLU A 23 8.61 -13.43 32.70
N LEU A 24 7.41 -13.84 32.23
CA LEU A 24 6.84 -13.36 30.99
C LEU A 24 6.52 -11.86 31.14
N MET A 25 7.19 -11.02 30.36
CA MET A 25 6.95 -9.59 30.33
C MET A 25 5.94 -9.26 29.24
N GLU A 26 4.85 -8.59 29.61
CA GLU A 26 3.93 -8.01 28.62
C GLU A 26 4.32 -6.57 28.28
N VAL A 27 4.63 -6.33 27.01
CA VAL A 27 4.95 -5.00 26.47
C VAL A 27 3.88 -4.60 25.48
N SER A 28 3.17 -3.50 25.76
CA SER A 28 2.24 -2.88 24.82
C SER A 28 2.99 -1.84 24.00
N MET A 29 3.34 -2.16 22.77
CA MET A 29 3.83 -1.16 21.82
C MET A 29 2.65 -0.35 21.31
N GLY A 30 2.71 0.96 21.54
CA GLY A 30 1.64 1.89 21.23
C GLY A 30 1.42 2.06 19.72
N PRO A 31 0.26 2.57 19.31
CA PRO A 31 -0.13 2.67 17.91
C PRO A 31 0.76 3.60 17.06
N GLN A 32 1.50 4.52 17.68
CA GLN A 32 2.39 5.50 17.01
C GLN A 32 3.85 5.36 17.43
N HIS A 33 4.13 4.64 18.53
CA HIS A 33 5.46 4.49 19.09
C HIS A 33 5.67 3.02 19.52
N PRO A 34 6.76 2.37 19.10
CA PRO A 34 7.95 2.93 18.47
C PRO A 34 7.85 2.90 16.93
N SER A 35 7.72 4.08 16.30
CA SER A 35 7.97 4.38 14.88
C SER A 35 7.63 3.32 13.83
N THR A 36 6.59 2.51 14.03
CA THR A 36 6.13 1.58 13.01
C THR A 36 5.51 2.37 11.84
N HIS A 37 5.83 2.00 10.60
CA HIS A 37 5.19 2.59 9.42
C HIS A 37 3.68 2.34 9.46
N GLY A 38 2.92 3.38 9.79
CA GLY A 38 1.47 3.31 9.97
C GLY A 38 1.03 3.22 11.43
N VAL A 39 -0.29 3.18 11.64
CA VAL A 39 -0.88 3.16 12.98
C VAL A 39 -1.15 1.71 13.39
N PHE A 40 -0.22 1.11 14.13
CA PHE A 40 -0.29 -0.30 14.49
C PHE A 40 0.06 -0.53 15.96
N ARG A 41 -0.86 -1.11 16.71
CA ARG A 41 -0.63 -1.49 18.12
C ARG A 41 -0.39 -2.98 18.20
N MET A 42 0.64 -3.37 18.94
CA MET A 42 0.93 -4.77 19.23
C MET A 42 1.13 -4.96 20.73
N ASN A 43 0.42 -5.94 21.29
CA ASN A 43 0.69 -6.41 22.65
C ASN A 43 1.56 -7.66 22.54
N VAL A 44 2.77 -7.60 23.06
CA VAL A 44 3.79 -8.64 22.91
C VAL A 44 4.09 -9.24 24.28
N ALA A 45 4.05 -10.57 24.38
CA ALA A 45 4.53 -11.31 25.54
C ALA A 45 5.95 -11.82 25.23
N LEU A 46 6.91 -11.36 26.04
CA LEU A 46 8.33 -11.60 25.89
C LEU A 46 8.83 -12.52 27.01
N GLU A 47 9.70 -13.45 26.66
CA GLU A 47 10.54 -14.19 27.62
C GLU A 47 12.00 -13.80 27.33
N GLY A 48 12.51 -12.81 28.07
CA GLY A 48 13.77 -12.16 27.72
C GLY A 48 13.70 -11.49 26.34
N GLU A 49 14.54 -11.94 25.40
CA GLU A 49 14.60 -11.46 24.01
C GLU A 49 13.68 -12.26 23.06
N ILE A 50 13.06 -13.34 23.53
CA ILE A 50 12.23 -14.23 22.71
C ILE A 50 10.78 -13.78 22.73
N VAL A 51 10.22 -13.52 21.55
CA VAL A 51 8.78 -13.27 21.39
C VAL A 51 8.01 -14.58 21.52
N ARG A 52 7.25 -14.75 22.60
CA ARG A 52 6.40 -15.94 22.83
C ARG A 52 5.01 -15.78 22.25
N LYS A 53 4.42 -14.58 22.32
CA LYS A 53 3.09 -14.30 21.79
C LYS A 53 3.00 -12.86 21.31
N LEU A 54 2.31 -12.64 20.20
CA LEU A 54 2.00 -11.31 19.67
C LEU A 54 0.51 -11.23 19.39
N LYS A 55 -0.17 -10.24 19.99
CA LYS A 55 -1.57 -9.91 19.68
C LYS A 55 -1.59 -8.58 18.91
N PRO A 56 -1.83 -8.63 17.59
CA PRO A 56 -1.95 -7.41 16.80
C PRO A 56 -3.33 -6.79 17.02
N VAL A 57 -3.39 -5.46 17.14
CA VAL A 57 -4.64 -4.70 17.28
C VAL A 57 -4.76 -3.76 16.09
N PHE A 58 -5.68 -4.10 15.18
CA PHE A 58 -5.99 -3.34 13.97
C PHE A 58 -7.24 -2.47 14.15
N GLY A 59 -7.49 -1.58 13.18
CA GLY A 59 -8.74 -0.82 13.09
C GLY A 59 -8.62 0.67 13.39
N TYR A 60 -7.45 1.16 13.84
CA TYR A 60 -7.23 2.59 14.10
C TYR A 60 -7.40 3.48 12.86
N LEU A 61 -7.21 2.91 11.66
CA LEU A 61 -7.41 3.60 10.38
C LEU A 61 -8.64 3.10 9.61
N HIS A 62 -9.57 2.41 10.27
CA HIS A 62 -10.78 1.92 9.63
C HIS A 62 -11.71 3.11 9.29
N ARG A 63 -12.04 3.25 8.00
CA ARG A 63 -12.79 4.39 7.45
C ARG A 63 -14.12 3.98 6.79
N ASN A 64 -14.58 2.74 6.97
CA ASN A 64 -15.84 2.23 6.42
C ASN A 64 -16.00 2.43 4.90
N HIS A 65 -14.93 2.24 4.10
CA HIS A 65 -14.99 2.41 2.64
C HIS A 65 -16.05 1.52 1.98
N GLU A 66 -16.24 0.29 2.46
CA GLU A 66 -17.26 -0.63 1.97
C GLU A 66 -18.67 -0.05 2.15
N LYS A 67 -18.96 0.52 3.33
CA LYS A 67 -20.26 1.13 3.60
C LYS A 67 -20.51 2.41 2.79
N ILE A 68 -19.45 3.19 2.54
CA ILE A 68 -19.53 4.37 1.66
C ILE A 68 -19.82 3.92 0.23
N GLY A 69 -19.16 2.85 -0.24
CA GLY A 69 -19.36 2.28 -1.57
C GLY A 69 -20.80 1.82 -1.82
N GLU A 70 -21.46 1.22 -0.83
CA GLU A 70 -22.89 0.84 -0.94
C GLU A 70 -23.82 2.02 -1.22
N ASN A 71 -23.50 3.19 -0.68
CA ASN A 71 -24.32 4.39 -0.78
C ASN A 71 -23.89 5.34 -1.91
N THR A 72 -22.83 5.00 -2.65
CA THR A 72 -22.23 5.87 -3.66
C THR A 72 -22.34 5.23 -5.04
N SER A 73 -22.48 6.05 -6.09
CA SER A 73 -22.42 5.53 -7.46
C SER A 73 -21.07 4.88 -7.77
N TYR A 74 -21.02 4.02 -8.79
CA TYR A 74 -19.77 3.39 -9.22
C TYR A 74 -18.66 4.41 -9.48
N LEU A 75 -18.99 5.51 -10.18
CA LEU A 75 -18.04 6.58 -10.48
C LEU A 75 -17.68 7.40 -9.22
N GLY A 76 -18.64 7.67 -8.34
CA GLY A 76 -18.39 8.39 -7.09
C GLY A 76 -17.54 7.59 -6.10
N SER A 77 -17.48 6.26 -6.25
CA SER A 77 -16.63 5.38 -5.43
C SER A 77 -15.16 5.37 -5.89
N MET A 78 -14.86 5.83 -7.11
CA MET A 78 -13.51 5.82 -7.68
C MET A 78 -12.47 6.62 -6.86
N PRO A 79 -12.75 7.84 -6.36
CA PRO A 79 -11.76 8.57 -5.57
C PRO A 79 -11.48 7.92 -4.20
N TYR A 80 -12.35 7.03 -3.74
CA TYR A 80 -12.15 6.29 -2.49
C TYR A 80 -11.21 5.09 -2.68
N THR A 81 -11.21 4.45 -3.85
CA THR A 81 -10.31 3.33 -4.15
C THR A 81 -8.84 3.76 -4.20
N ASP A 82 -8.57 5.00 -4.63
CA ASP A 82 -7.24 5.63 -4.56
C ASP A 82 -6.68 5.76 -3.13
N ARG A 83 -7.55 5.71 -2.11
CA ARG A 83 -7.18 5.94 -0.70
C ARG A 83 -7.05 4.65 0.11
N LEU A 84 -7.31 3.50 -0.50
CA LEU A 84 -7.18 2.18 0.13
C LEU A 84 -5.71 1.87 0.39
N ASP A 85 -4.92 1.75 -0.68
CA ASP A 85 -3.47 1.86 -0.64
C ASP A 85 -3.07 3.21 -1.24
N TYR A 86 -2.68 4.14 -0.36
CA TYR A 86 -2.34 5.51 -0.72
C TYR A 86 -0.99 5.65 -1.43
N PHE A 87 -0.13 4.63 -1.40
CA PHE A 87 1.09 4.58 -2.21
C PHE A 87 0.78 4.15 -3.64
N CYS A 88 -0.18 3.25 -3.82
CA CYS A 88 -0.49 2.63 -5.11
C CYS A 88 -1.86 3.03 -5.67
N SER A 89 -2.15 4.32 -5.69
CA SER A 89 -3.43 4.89 -6.17
C SER A 89 -3.84 4.37 -7.56
N MET A 90 -2.95 4.53 -8.55
CA MET A 90 -3.21 4.17 -9.95
C MET A 90 -3.60 2.70 -10.14
N THR A 91 -2.93 1.77 -9.45
CA THR A 91 -3.22 0.33 -9.56
C THR A 91 -4.50 -0.08 -8.85
N ASN A 92 -4.82 0.54 -7.71
CA ASN A 92 -6.09 0.27 -7.02
C ASN A 92 -7.27 0.72 -7.89
N ASN A 93 -7.16 1.91 -8.46
CA ASN A 93 -8.14 2.45 -9.38
C ASN A 93 -8.26 1.58 -10.64
N TRP A 94 -7.15 1.04 -11.15
CA TRP A 94 -7.19 0.11 -12.26
C TRP A 94 -7.92 -1.20 -11.91
N ALA A 95 -7.65 -1.78 -10.73
CA ALA A 95 -8.33 -3.00 -10.29
C ALA A 95 -9.85 -2.80 -10.14
N TYR A 96 -10.27 -1.65 -9.62
CA TYR A 96 -11.68 -1.29 -9.54
C TYR A 96 -12.31 -1.07 -10.92
N ALA A 97 -11.63 -0.34 -11.82
CA ALA A 97 -12.08 -0.16 -13.20
C ALA A 97 -12.27 -1.49 -13.92
N LEU A 98 -11.27 -2.38 -13.84
CA LEU A 98 -11.29 -3.70 -14.47
C LEU A 98 -12.45 -4.57 -13.95
N SER A 99 -12.75 -4.48 -12.65
CA SER A 99 -13.86 -5.23 -12.04
C SER A 99 -15.21 -4.77 -12.60
N VAL A 100 -15.40 -3.46 -12.74
CA VAL A 100 -16.63 -2.89 -13.31
C VAL A 100 -16.72 -3.15 -14.82
N GLU A 101 -15.62 -3.03 -15.55
CA GLU A 101 -15.54 -3.31 -16.99
C GLU A 101 -15.92 -4.76 -17.31
N LYS A 102 -15.40 -5.71 -16.52
CA LYS A 102 -15.76 -7.14 -16.64
C LYS A 102 -17.23 -7.39 -16.32
N LEU A 103 -17.78 -6.73 -15.30
CA LEU A 103 -19.19 -6.87 -14.91
C LEU A 103 -20.14 -6.32 -16.00
N ALA A 104 -19.75 -5.22 -16.65
CA ALA A 104 -20.55 -4.55 -17.66
C ALA A 104 -20.26 -5.02 -19.11
N GLY A 105 -19.24 -5.87 -19.32
CA GLY A 105 -18.82 -6.32 -20.63
C GLY A 105 -18.25 -5.20 -21.52
N ILE A 106 -17.57 -4.22 -20.92
CA ILE A 106 -17.00 -3.07 -21.64
C ILE A 106 -15.59 -3.43 -22.13
N GLU A 107 -15.38 -3.34 -23.45
CA GLU A 107 -14.05 -3.44 -24.04
C GLU A 107 -13.32 -2.10 -23.96
N VAL A 108 -12.04 -2.15 -23.58
CA VAL A 108 -11.17 -0.99 -23.41
C VAL A 108 -10.32 -0.82 -24.67
N PRO A 109 -10.13 0.41 -25.19
CA PRO A 109 -9.24 0.64 -26.32
C PRO A 109 -7.80 0.19 -26.01
N GLU A 110 -7.13 -0.45 -26.97
CA GLU A 110 -5.77 -1.00 -26.81
C GLU A 110 -4.77 0.04 -26.29
N ARG A 111 -4.84 1.27 -26.80
CA ARG A 111 -3.99 2.39 -26.34
C ARG A 111 -4.16 2.69 -24.84
N ALA A 112 -5.40 2.64 -24.35
CA ALA A 112 -5.67 2.89 -22.94
C ALA A 112 -5.17 1.73 -22.06
N GLU A 113 -5.22 0.49 -22.55
CA GLU A 113 -4.64 -0.67 -21.86
C GLU A 113 -3.12 -0.56 -21.71
N TYR A 114 -2.40 -0.19 -22.79
CA TYR A 114 -0.96 0.05 -22.68
C TYR A 114 -0.61 1.16 -21.68
N LEU A 115 -1.35 2.27 -21.68
CA LEU A 115 -1.15 3.34 -20.70
C LEU A 115 -1.39 2.86 -19.27
N ARG A 116 -2.43 2.05 -19.03
CA ARG A 116 -2.72 1.46 -17.72
C ARG A 116 -1.56 0.59 -17.24
N ILE A 117 -1.02 -0.26 -18.11
CA ILE A 117 0.11 -1.13 -17.80
C ILE A 117 1.36 -0.29 -17.48
N ILE A 118 1.69 0.71 -18.31
CA ILE A 118 2.85 1.60 -18.08
C ILE A 118 2.73 2.28 -16.71
N LEU A 119 1.57 2.86 -16.39
CA LEU A 119 1.33 3.52 -15.10
C LEU A 119 1.36 2.53 -13.93
N ALA A 120 0.86 1.32 -14.11
CA ALA A 120 0.91 0.27 -13.10
C ALA A 120 2.34 -0.15 -12.78
N GLU A 121 3.18 -0.32 -13.80
CA GLU A 121 4.59 -0.68 -13.58
C GLU A 121 5.40 0.48 -13.00
N LEU A 122 5.14 1.74 -13.40
CA LEU A 122 5.72 2.90 -12.70
C LEU A 122 5.31 2.95 -11.22
N THR A 123 4.04 2.64 -10.93
CA THR A 123 3.52 2.55 -9.56
C THR A 123 4.21 1.43 -8.78
N ARG A 124 4.45 0.29 -9.43
CA ARG A 124 5.20 -0.84 -8.84
C ARG A 124 6.62 -0.43 -8.50
N LEU A 125 7.34 0.22 -9.41
CA LEU A 125 8.72 0.67 -9.20
C LEU A 125 8.82 1.63 -8.02
N GLN A 126 7.97 2.66 -7.95
CA GLN A 126 8.00 3.59 -6.81
C GLN A 126 7.65 2.90 -5.48
N ASN A 127 6.72 1.93 -5.49
CA ASN A 127 6.30 1.25 -4.27
C ASN A 127 7.42 0.36 -3.73
N HIS A 128 8.08 -0.40 -4.59
CA HIS A 128 9.18 -1.28 -4.18
C HIS A 128 10.42 -0.49 -3.76
N ALA A 129 10.77 0.59 -4.47
CA ALA A 129 11.87 1.47 -4.07
C ALA A 129 11.61 2.10 -2.69
N SER A 130 10.39 2.58 -2.46
CA SER A 130 10.01 3.16 -1.15
C SER A 130 10.00 2.11 -0.05
N LEU A 131 9.47 0.90 -0.33
CA LEU A 131 9.46 -0.22 0.60
C LEU A 131 10.88 -0.58 1.06
N LEU A 132 11.82 -0.71 0.14
CA LEU A 132 13.23 -0.99 0.48
C LEU A 132 13.84 0.15 1.30
N GLY A 133 13.58 1.40 0.92
CA GLY A 133 14.03 2.57 1.67
C GLY A 133 13.54 2.58 3.12
N PHE A 134 12.26 2.29 3.33
CA PHE A 134 11.65 2.21 4.67
C PHE A 134 12.14 1.00 5.47
N LEU A 135 12.25 -0.17 4.83
CA LEU A 135 12.75 -1.39 5.47
C LEU A 135 14.18 -1.20 5.99
N LEU A 136 15.07 -0.62 5.17
CA LEU A 136 16.45 -0.35 5.57
C LEU A 136 16.50 0.67 6.72
N ASN A 137 15.61 1.67 6.69
CA ASN A 137 15.54 2.66 7.76
C ASN A 137 15.12 2.04 9.10
N ASP A 138 14.13 1.13 9.08
CA ASP A 138 13.68 0.41 10.27
C ASP A 138 14.74 -0.56 10.82
N MET A 139 15.57 -1.13 9.93
CA MET A 139 16.70 -1.97 10.31
C MET A 139 17.89 -1.17 10.89
N GLY A 140 17.79 0.17 10.95
CA GLY A 140 18.78 1.04 11.57
C GLY A 140 19.75 1.71 10.60
N ALA A 141 19.61 1.51 9.28
CA ALA A 141 20.32 2.37 8.34
C ALA A 141 19.72 3.79 8.42
N TRP A 142 20.49 4.73 8.98
CA TRP A 142 20.10 6.14 8.99
C TRP A 142 19.62 6.55 7.60
N GLY A 143 18.57 7.36 7.52
CA GLY A 143 17.66 7.54 6.36
C GLY A 143 18.25 7.91 4.99
N THR A 144 19.56 7.86 4.80
CA THR A 144 20.26 7.91 3.52
C THR A 144 19.62 7.04 2.42
N PRO A 145 19.40 5.71 2.57
CA PRO A 145 18.80 4.91 1.50
C PRO A 145 17.35 5.33 1.23
N LEU A 146 16.61 5.72 2.26
CA LEU A 146 15.25 6.26 2.11
C LEU A 146 15.23 7.55 1.28
N MET A 147 16.19 8.45 1.49
CA MET A 147 16.28 9.70 0.73
C MET A 147 16.62 9.45 -0.75
N TYR A 148 17.50 8.49 -1.06
CA TYR A 148 17.78 8.09 -2.44
C TYR A 148 16.54 7.47 -3.11
N ALA A 149 15.83 6.58 -2.41
CA ALA A 149 14.57 6.03 -2.91
C ALA A 149 13.52 7.13 -3.16
N PHE A 150 13.43 8.12 -2.27
CA PHE A 150 12.49 9.24 -2.42
C PHE A 150 12.85 10.17 -3.58
N ARG A 151 14.14 10.35 -3.89
CA ARG A 151 14.59 11.07 -5.08
C ARG A 151 14.04 10.44 -6.36
N GLU A 152 14.11 9.10 -6.47
CA GLU A 152 13.58 8.40 -7.66
C GLU A 152 12.05 8.39 -7.68
N ARG A 153 11.42 8.22 -6.52
CA ARG A 153 9.96 8.37 -6.37
C ARG A 153 9.47 9.73 -6.87
N GLU A 154 10.18 10.81 -6.53
CA GLU A 154 9.76 12.17 -6.90
C GLU A 154 9.67 12.37 -8.42
N LYS A 155 10.64 11.81 -9.17
CA LYS A 155 10.63 11.84 -10.64
C LYS A 155 9.40 11.12 -11.22
N ILE A 156 8.98 10.02 -10.60
CA ILE A 156 7.77 9.28 -11.00
C ILE A 156 6.51 10.07 -10.64
N LEU A 157 6.47 10.71 -9.48
CA LEU A 157 5.34 11.56 -9.10
C LEU A 157 5.16 12.76 -10.02
N ASP A 158 6.24 13.37 -10.50
CA ASP A 158 6.18 14.47 -11.47
C ASP A 158 5.54 14.01 -12.80
N LEU A 159 5.75 12.75 -13.21
CA LEU A 159 5.04 12.16 -14.34
C LEU A 159 3.54 12.02 -14.07
N PHE A 160 3.16 11.56 -12.87
CA PHE A 160 1.76 11.41 -12.50
C PHE A 160 1.04 12.75 -12.40
N GLU A 161 1.72 13.78 -11.85
CA GLU A 161 1.20 15.14 -11.80
C GLU A 161 1.00 15.70 -13.20
N SER A 162 1.97 15.55 -14.10
CA SER A 162 1.85 16.06 -15.47
C SER A 162 0.69 15.44 -16.27
N LEU A 163 0.29 14.20 -15.92
CA LEU A 163 -0.77 13.47 -16.62
C LEU A 163 -2.14 13.67 -15.98
N SER A 164 -2.22 13.61 -14.66
CA SER A 164 -3.49 13.63 -13.93
C SER A 164 -3.85 14.99 -13.34
N GLY A 165 -2.85 15.85 -13.12
CA GLY A 165 -2.95 17.10 -12.37
C GLY A 165 -2.77 16.95 -10.85
N SER A 166 -2.52 15.74 -10.35
CA SER A 166 -2.28 15.48 -8.92
C SER A 166 -1.10 14.54 -8.69
N ARG A 167 -0.38 14.76 -7.59
CA ARG A 167 0.77 13.91 -7.19
C ARG A 167 0.33 12.59 -6.57
N MET A 168 -0.73 12.62 -5.78
CA MET A 168 -1.31 11.45 -5.13
C MET A 168 -2.83 11.47 -5.32
N MET A 169 -3.48 10.31 -5.22
CA MET A 169 -4.93 10.18 -5.46
C MET A 169 -5.34 10.80 -6.80
N CYS A 170 -4.70 10.31 -7.86
CA CYS A 170 -4.70 10.91 -9.18
C CYS A 170 -6.03 10.79 -9.93
N ASP A 171 -6.92 9.87 -9.52
CA ASP A 171 -8.23 9.64 -10.14
C ASP A 171 -8.21 9.60 -11.68
N TYR A 172 -7.15 8.98 -12.22
CA TYR A 172 -6.84 9.00 -13.65
C TYR A 172 -7.51 7.86 -14.43
N MET A 173 -7.64 6.68 -13.79
CA MET A 173 -8.32 5.54 -14.42
C MET A 173 -9.83 5.82 -14.48
N ARG A 174 -10.45 5.39 -15.57
CA ARG A 174 -11.90 5.51 -15.79
C ARG A 174 -12.44 4.21 -16.37
N PHE A 175 -13.72 3.94 -16.15
CA PHE A 175 -14.38 2.83 -16.83
C PHE A 175 -14.29 3.04 -18.35
N GLY A 176 -13.81 2.02 -19.08
CA GLY A 176 -13.57 2.08 -20.52
C GLY A 176 -12.21 2.67 -20.93
N GLY A 177 -11.31 2.99 -19.99
CA GLY A 177 -9.95 3.43 -20.31
C GLY A 177 -9.32 4.41 -19.31
N CYS A 178 -8.87 5.55 -19.83
CA CYS A 178 -8.14 6.57 -19.06
C CYS A 178 -8.81 7.94 -19.24
N ARG A 179 -8.67 8.85 -18.27
CA ARG A 179 -9.29 10.19 -18.30
C ARG A 179 -8.75 11.08 -19.42
N VAL A 180 -7.43 11.05 -19.64
CA VAL A 180 -6.73 11.90 -20.62
C VAL A 180 -5.65 11.06 -21.29
N ASP A 181 -5.41 11.26 -22.58
CA ASP A 181 -4.33 10.58 -23.30
C ASP A 181 -2.95 11.18 -22.95
N ALA A 182 -1.89 10.37 -23.05
CA ALA A 182 -0.52 10.82 -22.85
C ALA A 182 0.08 11.30 -24.19
N GLY A 183 0.63 12.51 -24.19
CA GLY A 183 1.36 13.05 -25.34
C GLY A 183 2.70 12.36 -25.59
N PRO A 184 3.29 12.52 -26.80
CA PRO A 184 4.59 11.93 -27.13
C PRO A 184 5.71 12.40 -26.17
N ASP A 185 5.68 13.67 -25.77
CA ASP A 185 6.64 14.25 -24.80
C ASP A 185 6.61 13.52 -23.45
N TRP A 186 5.43 13.07 -23.01
CA TRP A 186 5.29 12.33 -21.76
C TRP A 186 5.95 10.96 -21.86
N LEU A 187 5.75 10.26 -22.98
CA LEU A 187 6.37 8.96 -23.23
C LEU A 187 7.91 9.05 -23.29
N GLU A 188 8.45 10.13 -23.87
CA GLU A 188 9.89 10.37 -23.86
C GLU A 188 10.45 10.57 -22.44
N ARG A 189 9.71 11.28 -21.57
CA ARG A 189 10.10 11.45 -20.16
C ARG A 189 10.08 10.13 -19.40
N VAL A 190 9.06 9.30 -19.63
CA VAL A 190 8.98 7.95 -19.06
C VAL A 190 10.20 7.12 -19.45
N LYS A 191 10.55 7.09 -20.74
CA LYS A 191 11.74 6.35 -21.23
C LYS A 191 13.01 6.80 -20.52
N LYS A 192 13.25 8.12 -20.42
CA LYS A 192 14.43 8.65 -19.71
C LYS A 192 14.51 8.20 -18.25
N ILE A 193 13.37 8.15 -17.54
CA ILE A 193 13.34 7.69 -16.15
C ILE A 193 13.65 6.20 -16.07
N VAL A 194 13.02 5.39 -16.92
CA VAL A 194 13.22 3.94 -16.98
C VAL A 194 14.67 3.59 -17.35
N ASP A 195 15.30 4.33 -18.27
CA ASP A 195 16.69 4.09 -18.69
C ASP A 195 17.69 4.36 -17.55
N VAL A 196 17.40 5.31 -16.67
CA VAL A 196 18.27 5.67 -15.53
C VAL A 196 18.02 4.78 -14.31
N PHE A 197 16.83 4.18 -14.19
CA PHE A 197 16.42 3.41 -13.02
C PHE A 197 17.32 2.22 -12.68
N PRO A 198 17.82 1.40 -13.64
CA PRO A 198 18.75 0.30 -13.35
C PRO A 198 20.01 0.76 -12.62
N ARG A 199 20.57 1.92 -12.99
CA ARG A 199 21.73 2.47 -12.30
C ARG A 199 21.46 2.74 -10.82
N PHE A 200 20.25 3.21 -10.49
CA PHE A 200 19.85 3.39 -9.10
C PHE A 200 19.71 2.06 -8.35
N LEU A 201 19.30 0.98 -9.03
CA LEU A 201 19.21 -0.34 -8.41
C LEU A 201 20.58 -0.96 -8.13
N ASP A 202 21.58 -0.62 -8.94
CA ASP A 202 22.97 -1.08 -8.78
C ASP A 202 23.75 -0.27 -7.72
N GLU A 203 23.27 0.93 -7.35
CA GLU A 203 23.84 1.82 -6.32
C GLU A 203 23.56 1.32 -4.89
#